data_AF-A0A7C5SHX8-F1
#
_entry.id   AF-A0A7C5SHX8-F1
#
_cell.length_a   1.000
_cell.length_b   1.000
_cell.length_c   1.000
_cell.angle_alpha   90.00
_cell.angle_beta   90.00
_cell.angle_gamma   90.00
#
_symmetry.space_group_name_H-M   'P 1'
#
loop_
_entity.id
_entity.type
_entity.pdbx_description
1 polymer ?
#
loop_
_entity_poly.entity_id
_entity_poly.type
_entity_poly.pdbx_seq_one_letter_code
_entity_poly.pdbx_strand_id
1 'polypeptide(L)'
;EDQQQDTEDEKLREHLDRSIDELDLSVRSYNCLKNAGIETVRDLVQKTEPELLKTKNFGRKSLNEIKEMMADMGLSLGMRLGGGAANQA
;
A
#
# COMPACT_ATOMS: atom_id res chain seq x y z
N GLU A 1 -13.36 -10.76 -26.43
CA GLU A 1 -12.22 -9.85 -26.60
C GLU A 1 -11.70 -9.62 -25.20
N ASP A 2 -10.78 -10.47 -24.72
CA ASP A 2 -10.52 -10.61 -23.28
C ASP A 2 -9.02 -10.88 -23.03
N GLN A 3 -8.15 -9.90 -23.30
CA GLN A 3 -6.69 -10.06 -23.09
C GLN A 3 -6.01 -8.88 -22.39
N GLN A 4 -6.69 -8.16 -21.49
CA GLN A 4 -6.08 -6.99 -20.82
C GLN A 4 -5.77 -7.17 -19.33
N GLN A 5 -6.12 -8.30 -18.70
CA GLN A 5 -6.15 -8.38 -17.23
C GLN A 5 -4.94 -9.09 -16.59
N ASP A 6 -4.26 -10.00 -17.28
CA ASP A 6 -3.12 -10.74 -16.70
C ASP A 6 -1.82 -9.91 -16.55
N THR A 7 -1.63 -8.86 -17.36
CA THR A 7 -0.39 -8.06 -17.34
C THR A 7 -0.34 -7.03 -16.21
N GLU A 8 -1.50 -6.56 -15.74
CA GLU A 8 -1.55 -5.50 -14.73
C GLU A 8 -1.28 -6.05 -13.33
N ASP A 9 -1.78 -7.25 -13.01
CA ASP A 9 -1.48 -7.94 -11.75
C ASP A 9 0.01 -8.30 -11.60
N GLU A 10 0.71 -8.62 -12.69
CA GLU A 10 2.15 -8.91 -12.65
C GLU A 10 2.97 -7.64 -12.35
N LYS A 11 2.62 -6.51 -12.97
CA LYS A 11 3.22 -5.21 -12.64
C LYS A 11 2.90 -4.77 -11.22
N LEU A 12 1.68 -5.04 -10.77
CA LEU A 12 1.26 -4.74 -9.41
C LEU A 12 2.14 -5.50 -8.41
N ARG A 13 2.39 -6.78 -8.66
CA ARG A 13 3.29 -7.63 -7.84
C ARG A 13 4.71 -7.09 -7.80
N GLU A 14 5.22 -6.59 -8.92
CA GLU A 14 6.52 -5.91 -8.96
C GLU A 14 6.53 -4.67 -8.04
N HIS A 15 5.46 -3.87 -8.06
CA HIS A 15 5.34 -2.71 -7.17
C HIS A 15 5.19 -3.09 -5.68
N LEU A 16 4.61 -4.24 -5.35
CA LEU A 16 4.48 -4.70 -3.96
C LEU A 16 5.83 -5.01 -3.32
N ASP A 17 6.77 -5.57 -4.08
CA ASP A 17 8.09 -5.93 -3.57
C ASP A 17 9.05 -4.72 -3.50
N ARG A 18 8.61 -3.54 -3.95
CA ARG A 18 9.33 -2.29 -3.81
C ARG A 18 9.40 -1.84 -2.34
N SER A 19 10.57 -1.32 -1.94
CA SER A 19 10.78 -0.71 -0.62
C SER A 19 10.08 0.65 -0.52
N ILE A 20 9.61 1.02 0.67
CA ILE A 20 9.11 2.38 0.91
C ILE A 20 10.19 3.45 0.78
N ASP A 21 11.48 3.06 0.83
CA ASP A 21 12.62 3.96 0.60
C ASP A 21 12.71 4.45 -0.84
N GLU A 22 12.23 3.66 -1.80
CA GLU A 22 12.21 4.02 -3.23
C GLU A 22 11.00 4.89 -3.59
N LEU A 23 10.03 4.98 -2.67
CA LEU A 23 8.87 5.83 -2.85
C LEU A 23 9.27 7.26 -2.45
N ASP A 24 8.95 8.22 -3.31
CA ASP A 24 9.22 9.65 -3.06
C ASP A 24 8.24 10.23 -2.03
N LEU A 25 8.24 9.63 -0.84
CA LEU A 25 7.41 10.00 0.29
C LEU A 25 8.09 11.10 1.10
N SER A 26 7.27 11.97 1.69
CA SER A 26 7.79 12.93 2.65
C SER A 26 8.50 12.20 3.81
N VAL A 27 9.56 12.81 4.34
CA VAL A 27 10.30 12.30 5.52
C VAL A 27 9.36 11.97 6.68
N ARG A 28 8.24 12.68 6.80
CA ARG A 28 7.20 12.40 7.80
C ARG A 28 6.45 11.11 7.49
N SER A 29 5.91 10.97 6.28
CA SER A 29 5.19 9.76 5.86
C SER A 29 6.09 8.53 5.95
N TYR A 30 7.33 8.61 5.44
CA TYR A 30 8.35 7.57 5.56
C TYR A 30 8.60 7.14 7.01
N ASN A 31 8.90 8.09 7.90
CA ASN A 31 9.18 7.76 9.31
C ASN A 31 7.95 7.18 10.02
N CYS A 32 6.72 7.59 9.65
CA CYS A 32 5.52 7.01 10.26
C CYS A 32 5.30 5.56 9.82
N LEU A 33 5.54 5.26 8.54
CA LEU A 33 5.49 3.89 8.02
C LEU A 33 6.55 3.01 8.69
N LYS A 34 7.79 3.48 8.74
CA LYS A 34 8.90 2.77 9.39
C LYS A 34 8.63 2.50 10.87
N ASN A 35 8.10 3.48 11.61
CA ASN A 35 7.70 3.30 13.01
C ASN A 35 6.51 2.35 13.19
N ALA A 36 5.67 2.18 12.17
CA ALA A 36 4.60 1.18 12.15
C ALA A 36 5.11 -0.22 11.76
N GLY A 37 6.41 -0.39 11.51
CA GLY A 37 7.01 -1.63 11.04
C GLY A 37 6.71 -1.93 9.57
N ILE A 38 6.43 -0.89 8.77
CA ILE A 38 6.16 -1.01 7.34
C ILE A 38 7.44 -0.60 6.61
N GLU A 39 8.09 -1.56 5.96
CA GLU A 39 9.33 -1.34 5.20
C GLU A 39 9.11 -1.53 3.69
N THR A 40 8.02 -2.20 3.30
CA THR A 40 7.72 -2.50 1.90
C THR A 40 6.32 -2.01 1.51
N VAL A 41 6.10 -1.80 0.22
CA VAL A 41 4.76 -1.50 -0.32
C VAL A 41 3.79 -2.65 -0.02
N ARG A 42 4.27 -3.90 -0.07
CA ARG A 42 3.56 -5.10 0.36
C ARG A 42 2.99 -4.97 1.77
N ASP A 43 3.77 -4.48 2.73
CA ASP A 43 3.27 -4.27 4.09
C ASP A 43 2.32 -3.08 4.18
N LEU A 44 2.57 -2.03 3.40
CA LEU A 44 1.72 -0.84 3.34
C LEU A 44 0.31 -1.16 2.83
N VAL A 45 0.20 -1.89 1.71
CA VAL A 45 -1.10 -2.22 1.10
C VAL A 45 -1.95 -3.12 2.00
N GLN A 46 -1.32 -3.92 2.87
CA GLN A 46 -2.02 -4.77 3.83
C GLN A 46 -2.61 -3.97 4.99
N LYS A 47 -2.11 -2.76 5.25
CA LYS A 47 -2.67 -1.87 6.26
C LYS A 47 -3.88 -1.14 5.73
N THR A 48 -4.83 -0.90 6.63
CA THR A 48 -6.02 -0.13 6.33
C THR A 48 -5.84 1.33 6.76
N GLU A 49 -6.56 2.25 6.10
CA GLU A 49 -6.61 3.66 6.48
C GLU A 49 -6.82 3.91 7.98
N PRO A 50 -7.80 3.27 8.67
CA PRO A 50 -7.99 3.48 10.10
C PRO A 50 -6.83 2.97 10.96
N GLU A 51 -6.09 1.96 10.52
CA GLU A 51 -4.88 1.52 11.22
C GLU A 51 -3.75 2.53 11.09
N LEU A 52 -3.54 3.05 9.88
CA LEU A 52 -2.55 4.09 9.64
C LEU A 52 -2.88 5.36 10.43
N LEU A 53 -4.14 5.78 10.47
CA LEU A 53 -4.59 6.94 11.26
C LEU A 53 -4.45 6.76 12.77
N LYS A 54 -4.37 5.51 13.27
CA LYS A 54 -4.08 5.22 14.69
C LYS A 54 -2.58 5.33 15.01
N THR A 55 -1.70 5.25 14.00
CA THR A 55 -0.26 5.37 14.20
C THR A 55 0.09 6.78 14.66
N LYS A 56 0.84 6.86 15.77
CA LYS A 56 1.30 8.14 16.33
C LYS A 56 2.15 8.87 15.29
N ASN A 57 1.81 10.14 15.02
CA ASN A 57 2.41 11.03 14.01
C ASN A 57 1.91 10.84 12.56
N PHE A 58 1.00 9.89 12.31
CA PHE A 58 0.35 9.75 11.01
C PHE A 58 -0.86 10.68 10.91
N GLY A 59 -0.89 11.53 9.88
CA GLY A 59 -1.92 12.55 9.70
C GLY A 59 -2.69 12.41 8.39
N ARG A 60 -3.76 13.20 8.24
CA ARG A 60 -4.58 13.25 7.00
C ARG A 60 -3.74 13.57 5.76
N LYS A 61 -2.72 14.42 5.90
CA LYS A 61 -1.81 14.77 4.80
C LYS A 61 -0.98 13.57 4.33
N SER A 62 -0.33 12.87 5.26
CA SER A 62 0.42 11.64 4.96
C SER A 62 -0.48 10.54 4.41
N LEU A 63 -1.72 10.43 4.88
CA LEU A 63 -2.69 9.49 4.33
C LEU A 63 -3.00 9.79 2.86
N ASN A 64 -3.24 11.05 2.51
CA ASN A 64 -3.50 11.44 1.13
C ASN A 64 -2.27 11.21 0.23
N GLU A 65 -1.06 11.58 0.68
CA GLU A 65 0.18 11.32 -0.07
C GLU A 65 0.31 9.84 -0.41
N ILE A 66 0.08 8.96 0.58
CA ILE A 66 0.14 7.52 0.39
C ILE A 66 -0.95 7.03 -0.56
N LYS A 67 -2.19 7.50 -0.41
CA LYS A 67 -3.30 7.11 -1.30
C LYS A 67 -3.04 7.51 -2.75
N GLU A 68 -2.56 8.73 -2.98
CA GLU A 68 -2.24 9.22 -4.33
C GLU A 68 -1.12 8.41 -4.95
N MET A 69 -0.04 8.15 -4.21
CA MET A 69 1.07 7.31 -4.66
C MET A 69 0.62 5.88 -4.98
N MET A 70 -0.22 5.28 -4.13
CA MET A 70 -0.74 3.94 -4.38
C MET A 70 -1.66 3.93 -5.59
N ALA A 71 -2.54 4.92 -5.74
CA ALA A 71 -3.44 5.03 -6.89
C ALA A 71 -2.66 5.18 -8.20
N ASP A 72 -1.54 5.92 -8.20
CA ASP A 72 -0.64 6.06 -9.35
C ASP A 72 -0.02 4.71 -9.77
N MET A 73 0.24 3.83 -8.81
CA MET A 73 0.75 2.47 -9.03
C MET A 73 -0.37 1.43 -9.26
N GLY A 74 -1.64 1.85 -9.31
CA GLY A 74 -2.79 0.93 -9.41
C GLY A 74 -3.08 0.13 -8.13
N LEU A 75 -2.47 0.51 -7.00
CA LEU A 75 -2.59 -0.12 -5.69
C LEU A 75 -3.65 0.56 -4.83
N SER A 76 -4.11 -0.17 -3.80
CA SER A 76 -5.04 0.35 -2.81
C SER A 76 -4.67 -0.10 -1.39
N LEU A 77 -5.13 0.67 -0.39
CA LEU A 77 -4.98 0.31 1.02
C LEU A 77 -5.98 -0.78 1.40
N GLY A 78 -5.59 -1.68 2.29
CA GLY A 78 -6.41 -2.82 2.71
C GLY A 78 -6.47 -3.98 1.70
N MET A 79 -5.54 -4.05 0.75
CA MET A 79 -5.39 -5.22 -0.12
C MET A 79 -4.97 -6.44 0.70
N ARG A 80 -5.74 -7.53 0.59
CA ARG A 80 -5.31 -8.82 1.12
C ARG A 80 -4.41 -9.52 0.10
N LEU A 81 -3.11 -9.57 0.40
CA LEU A 81 -2.12 -10.32 -0.39
C LEU A 81 -2.10 -11.83 -0.09
N GLY A 82 -3.09 -12.32 0.65
CA GLY A 82 -3.28 -13.74 0.93
C GLY A 82 -4.20 -14.36 -0.12
N GLY A 83 -3.63 -15.13 -1.04
CA GLY A 83 -4.37 -16.10 -1.84
C GLY A 83 -5.04 -17.12 -0.92
N GLY A 84 -6.31 -16.89 -0.61
CA GLY A 84 -7.10 -17.76 0.25
C GLY A 84 -8.52 -17.26 0.29
N ALA A 85 -9.39 -17.96 -0.42
CA ALA A 85 -10.84 -17.81 -0.41
C ALA A 85 -11.35 -17.42 0.99
N ALA A 86 -11.78 -16.18 1.17
CA ALA A 86 -12.59 -15.78 2.31
C ALA A 86 -14.04 -15.80 1.86
N ASN A 87 -14.57 -17.02 1.83
CA ASN A 87 -15.98 -17.29 2.06
C ASN A 87 -16.43 -16.41 3.25
N GLN A 88 -17.28 -15.41 3.01
CA GLN A 88 -18.03 -14.76 4.07
C GLN A 88 -19.50 -14.84 3.68
N ALA A 89 -20.21 -15.55 4.54
CA ALA A 89 -21.59 -16.03 4.43
C ALA A 89 -22.64 -14.91 4.45
#